data_AF-A0A932NIE6-F1
#
_entry.id   AF-A0A932NIE6-F1
#
_cell.length_a   1.000
_cell.length_b   1.000
_cell.length_c   1.000
_cell.angle_alpha   90.00
_cell.angle_beta   90.00
_cell.angle_gamma   90.00
#
_symmetry.space_group_name_H-M   'P 1'
#
loop_
_entity.id
_entity.type
_entity.pdbx_description
1 polymer ?
#
loop_
_entity_poly.entity_id
_entity_poly.type
_entity_poly.pdbx_seq_one_letter_code
_entity_poly.pdbx_strand_id
1 'polypeptide(L)'
;MIRKIILGGLFILLPVMASSQGMIDGFMRGAGKGVVALSYSTESYKEFYKGTNLVSEPNLGTISTQSVSLFAAVGLLDQLDVIVSLPYVTTSADQGYWSNQSAMQDGGFALKWRPLQMKIENVGTVSGIVAAGLSTR
;
A
#
# COMPACT_ATOMS: atom_id res chain seq x y z
N MET A 1 35.63 0.60 21.43
CA MET A 1 34.32 -0.06 21.61
C MET A 1 33.13 0.88 21.42
N ILE A 2 33.25 2.19 21.72
CA ILE A 2 32.15 3.19 21.61
C ILE A 2 31.68 3.46 20.17
N ARG A 3 32.54 3.29 19.15
CA ARG A 3 32.19 3.50 17.73
C ARG A 3 31.17 2.50 17.15
N LYS A 4 31.01 1.31 17.74
CA LYS A 4 30.09 0.27 17.24
C LYS A 4 28.66 0.40 17.80
N ILE A 5 28.49 1.07 18.94
CA ILE A 5 27.19 1.31 19.58
C ILE A 5 26.42 2.45 18.89
N ILE A 6 27.14 3.39 18.27
CA ILE A 6 26.54 4.53 17.57
C ILE A 6 25.76 4.10 16.30
N LEU A 7 26.14 3.00 15.65
CA LEU A 7 25.38 2.47 14.50
C LEU A 7 24.04 1.82 14.88
N GLY A 8 23.92 1.30 16.11
CA GLY A 8 22.69 0.65 16.58
C GLY A 8 21.64 1.64 17.09
N GLY A 9 22.06 2.80 17.59
CA GLY A 9 21.16 3.82 18.14
C GLY A 9 20.54 4.78 17.12
N LEU A 10 21.08 4.87 15.90
CA LEU A 10 20.69 5.89 14.93
C LEU A 10 19.48 5.50 14.06
N PHE A 11 19.05 4.23 14.07
CA PHE A 11 17.96 3.75 13.21
C PHE A 11 16.54 3.89 13.81
N ILE A 12 16.41 4.42 15.03
CA ILE A 12 15.13 4.44 15.78
C ILE A 12 14.41 5.80 15.71
N LEU A 13 15.00 6.85 15.13
CA LEU A 13 14.52 8.24 15.32
C LEU A 13 14.20 9.05 14.05
N LEU A 14 13.87 8.41 12.93
CA LEU A 14 13.30 9.14 11.79
C LEU A 14 11.91 8.59 11.45
N PRO A 15 10.82 9.15 12.00
CA PRO A 15 9.54 9.08 11.33
C PRO A 15 9.67 9.98 10.10
N VAL A 16 10.21 9.44 9.00
CA VAL A 16 9.98 10.05 7.70
C VAL A 16 8.47 10.04 7.55
N MET A 17 7.90 11.22 7.32
CA MET A 17 6.49 11.44 7.01
C MET A 17 6.07 10.46 5.91
N ALA A 18 5.61 9.27 6.30
CA ALA A 18 5.20 8.22 5.40
C ALA A 18 3.74 8.52 5.05
N SER A 19 3.54 9.28 3.98
CA SER A 19 2.23 9.36 3.35
C SER A 19 1.89 7.98 2.77
N SER A 20 0.85 7.37 3.32
CA SER A 20 0.17 6.15 2.84
C SER A 20 0.93 4.81 2.99
N GLN A 21 0.16 3.74 3.21
CA GLN A 21 0.60 2.37 2.98
C GLN A 21 0.85 2.23 1.47
N GLY A 22 2.09 2.49 1.04
CA GLY A 22 2.46 2.37 -0.37
C GLY A 22 2.27 0.94 -0.88
N MET A 23 2.14 0.78 -2.20
CA MET A 23 2.01 -0.49 -2.93
C MET A 23 3.28 -1.39 -2.85
N ILE A 24 4.06 -1.29 -1.78
CA ILE A 24 5.42 -1.81 -1.66
C ILE A 24 5.50 -2.83 -0.53
N ASP A 25 5.91 -4.04 -0.88
CA ASP A 25 6.29 -5.07 0.08
C ASP A 25 7.82 -5.10 0.31
N GLY A 26 8.25 -5.83 1.34
CA GLY A 26 9.66 -5.98 1.71
C GLY A 26 10.48 -6.93 0.83
N PHE A 27 9.95 -7.45 -0.27
CA PHE A 27 10.59 -8.50 -1.07
C PHE A 27 10.85 -8.06 -2.52
N MET A 28 12.11 -8.10 -2.94
CA MET A 28 12.47 -7.89 -4.34
C MET A 28 12.01 -9.05 -5.19
N ARG A 29 11.53 -8.81 -6.42
CA ARG A 29 11.04 -9.88 -7.31
C ARG A 29 12.17 -10.75 -7.86
N GLY A 30 13.32 -10.14 -8.19
CA GLY A 30 14.39 -10.82 -8.92
C GLY A 30 14.31 -10.56 -10.43
N ALA A 31 15.46 -10.54 -11.12
CA ALA A 31 15.50 -10.19 -12.54
C ALA A 31 14.63 -11.14 -13.39
N GLY A 32 13.74 -10.55 -14.21
CA GLY A 32 12.84 -11.29 -15.10
C GLY A 32 11.70 -12.03 -14.39
N LYS A 33 11.56 -11.89 -13.07
CA LYS A 33 10.47 -12.50 -12.28
C LYS A 33 9.38 -11.47 -12.04
N GLY A 34 8.14 -11.93 -12.03
CA GLY A 34 7.00 -11.07 -11.77
C GLY A 34 5.91 -11.76 -10.98
N VAL A 35 4.99 -10.95 -10.47
CA VAL A 35 3.76 -11.38 -9.83
C VAL A 35 2.62 -10.52 -10.35
N VAL A 36 1.48 -11.15 -10.54
CA VAL A 36 0.20 -10.48 -10.77
C VAL A 36 -0.76 -11.01 -9.72
N ALA A 37 -1.46 -10.12 -9.05
CA ALA A 37 -2.44 -10.45 -8.03
C ALA A 37 -3.74 -9.70 -8.32
N LEU A 38 -4.84 -10.45 -8.27
CA LEU A 38 -6.18 -9.89 -8.27
C LEU A 38 -6.71 -9.96 -6.84
N SER A 39 -7.27 -8.86 -6.36
CA SER A 39 -7.88 -8.80 -5.03
C SER A 39 -9.31 -8.32 -5.13
N TYR A 40 -10.15 -8.86 -4.26
CA TYR A 40 -11.54 -8.43 -4.07
C TYR A 40 -11.76 -8.14 -2.59
N SER A 41 -12.42 -7.04 -2.29
CA SER A 41 -12.78 -6.67 -0.92
C SER A 41 -14.21 -6.13 -0.89
N THR A 42 -14.86 -6.34 0.25
CA THR A 42 -16.17 -5.79 0.56
C THR A 42 -16.12 -5.20 1.96
N GLU A 43 -16.67 -4.00 2.10
CA GLU A 43 -16.80 -3.27 3.35
C GLU A 43 -18.26 -2.83 3.47
N SER A 44 -18.83 -2.93 4.67
CA SER A 44 -20.19 -2.49 4.92
C SER A 44 -20.29 -1.85 6.30
N TYR A 45 -20.92 -0.69 6.37
CA TYR A 45 -21.09 0.07 7.60
C TYR A 45 -22.38 0.87 7.60
N LYS A 46 -22.96 1.03 8.78
CA LYS A 46 -24.17 1.81 9.03
C LYS A 46 -23.92 3.09 9.83
N GLU A 47 -22.86 3.07 10.64
CA GLU A 47 -22.42 4.18 11.45
C GLU A 47 -21.02 4.61 11.00
N PHE A 48 -20.79 5.92 10.92
CA PHE A 48 -19.51 6.48 10.50
C PHE A 48 -19.25 7.79 11.24
N TYR A 49 -17.98 8.17 11.35
CA TYR A 49 -17.61 9.40 12.04
C TYR A 49 -17.77 10.63 11.14
N LYS A 50 -18.51 11.63 11.61
CA LYS A 50 -18.50 13.00 11.06
C LYS A 50 -17.77 13.90 12.05
N GLY A 51 -16.49 14.16 11.78
CA GLY A 51 -15.60 14.78 12.76
C GLY A 51 -15.36 13.84 13.94
N THR A 52 -15.69 14.26 15.16
CA THR A 52 -15.54 13.46 16.38
C THR A 52 -16.80 12.67 16.76
N ASN A 53 -17.91 12.85 16.03
CA ASN A 53 -19.20 12.25 16.38
C ASN A 53 -19.45 11.02 15.50
N LEU A 54 -19.71 9.88 16.13
CA LEU A 54 -20.24 8.70 15.46
C LEU A 54 -21.72 8.95 15.14
N VAL A 55 -22.09 8.83 13.87
CA VAL A 55 -23.47 9.08 13.40
C VAL A 55 -23.97 7.95 12.52
N SER A 56 -25.29 7.82 12.42
CA SER A 56 -25.96 7.06 11.36
C SER A 56 -26.84 8.02 10.56
N GLU A 57 -26.88 7.88 9.24
CA GLU A 57 -27.72 8.70 8.36
C GLU A 57 -28.85 7.83 7.78
N PRO A 58 -30.11 8.02 8.22
CA PRO A 58 -31.24 7.23 7.72
C PRO A 58 -31.46 7.34 6.21
N ASN A 59 -31.05 8.44 5.59
CA ASN A 59 -31.14 8.62 4.13
C ASN A 59 -30.04 7.89 3.33
N LEU A 60 -29.10 7.22 4.01
CA LEU A 60 -28.06 6.37 3.40
C LEU A 60 -28.20 4.90 3.84
N GLY A 61 -28.72 4.67 5.04
CA GLY A 61 -28.86 3.32 5.58
C GLY A 61 -27.50 2.65 5.75
N THR A 62 -27.34 1.45 5.18
CA THR A 62 -26.07 0.73 5.13
C THR A 62 -25.32 1.09 3.86
N ILE A 63 -24.11 1.64 4.03
CA ILE A 63 -23.19 1.91 2.92
C ILE A 63 -22.34 0.67 2.73
N SER A 64 -22.31 0.16 1.50
CA SER A 64 -21.48 -0.99 1.12
C SER A 64 -20.54 -0.60 -0.01
N THR A 65 -19.26 -0.91 0.17
CA THR A 65 -18.19 -0.65 -0.80
C THR A 65 -17.56 -1.97 -1.22
N GLN A 66 -17.47 -2.20 -2.53
CA GLN A 66 -16.83 -3.34 -3.14
C GLN A 66 -15.65 -2.83 -3.97
N SER A 67 -14.48 -3.43 -3.81
CA SER A 67 -13.29 -3.09 -4.60
C SER A 67 -12.70 -4.32 -5.26
N VAL A 68 -12.45 -4.22 -6.56
CA VAL A 68 -11.62 -5.16 -7.31
C VAL A 68 -10.32 -4.43 -7.66
N SER A 69 -9.18 -4.96 -7.27
CA SER A 69 -7.89 -4.33 -7.55
C SER A 69 -6.93 -5.29 -8.21
N LEU A 70 -6.31 -4.84 -9.30
CA LEU A 70 -5.20 -5.51 -9.95
C LEU A 70 -3.89 -4.94 -9.45
N PHE A 71 -2.99 -5.80 -9.03
CA PHE A 71 -1.61 -5.48 -8.66
C PHE A 71 -0.66 -6.27 -9.54
N ALA A 72 0.40 -5.61 -10.03
CA ALA A 72 1.49 -6.31 -10.70
C ALA A 72 2.84 -5.74 -10.30
N ALA A 73 3.83 -6.62 -10.17
CA ALA A 73 5.21 -6.22 -9.95
C ALA A 73 6.16 -7.08 -10.78
N VAL A 74 7.19 -6.47 -11.37
CA VAL A 74 8.22 -7.15 -12.16
C VAL A 74 9.60 -6.67 -11.77
N GLY A 75 10.53 -7.60 -11.56
CA GLY A 75 11.92 -7.30 -11.32
C GLY A 75 12.64 -7.01 -12.63
N LEU A 76 13.01 -5.76 -12.85
CA LEU A 76 13.90 -5.37 -13.95
C LEU A 76 15.32 -5.90 -13.70
N LEU A 77 15.75 -5.88 -12.43
CA LEU A 77 17.01 -6.44 -11.93
C LEU A 77 16.76 -7.18 -10.62
N ASP A 78 17.77 -7.87 -10.07
CA ASP A 78 17.65 -8.56 -8.78
C ASP A 78 17.35 -7.63 -7.59
N GLN A 79 17.63 -6.35 -7.77
CA GLN A 79 17.48 -5.29 -6.79
C GLN A 79 16.56 -4.15 -7.23
N LEU A 80 15.92 -4.23 -8.40
CA LEU A 80 15.06 -3.17 -8.93
C LEU A 80 13.75 -3.74 -9.46
N ASP A 81 12.63 -3.34 -8.87
CA ASP A 81 11.28 -3.72 -9.30
C ASP A 81 10.50 -2.50 -9.80
N VAL A 82 9.64 -2.75 -10.78
CA VAL A 82 8.52 -1.87 -11.18
C VAL A 82 7.24 -2.45 -10.65
N ILE A 83 6.35 -1.60 -10.16
CA ILE A 83 5.06 -1.97 -9.56
C ILE A 83 3.96 -1.11 -10.16
N VAL A 84 2.81 -1.71 -10.44
CA VAL A 84 1.58 -1.02 -10.85
C VAL A 84 0.38 -1.51 -10.05
N SER A 85 -0.58 -0.63 -9.79
CA SER A 85 -1.88 -1.02 -9.23
C SER A 85 -3.04 -0.27 -9.90
N LEU A 86 -4.16 -0.95 -10.08
CA LEU A 86 -5.37 -0.43 -10.70
C LEU A 86 -6.58 -0.88 -9.87
N PRO A 87 -7.15 0.00 -9.02
CA PRO A 87 -8.35 -0.30 -8.26
C PRO A 87 -9.61 0.13 -9.01
N TYR A 88 -10.66 -0.69 -8.96
CA TYR A 88 -12.02 -0.33 -9.36
C TYR A 88 -12.94 -0.50 -8.17
N VAL A 89 -13.61 0.59 -7.77
CA VAL A 89 -14.43 0.65 -6.56
C VAL A 89 -15.87 0.95 -6.93
N THR A 90 -16.79 0.24 -6.29
CA THR A 90 -18.23 0.47 -6.37
C THR A 90 -18.78 0.67 -4.96
N THR A 91 -19.51 1.76 -4.75
CA THR A 91 -20.17 2.08 -3.48
C THR A 91 -21.66 2.27 -3.70
N SER A 92 -22.46 1.69 -2.81
CA SER A 92 -23.92 1.76 -2.81
C SER A 92 -24.46 2.05 -1.41
N ALA A 93 -25.59 2.73 -1.36
CA ALA A 93 -26.42 2.93 -0.17
C ALA A 93 -27.72 2.15 -0.35
N ASP A 94 -28.20 1.46 0.70
CA ASP A 94 -29.43 0.66 0.63
C ASP A 94 -30.71 1.47 0.93
N GLN A 95 -30.57 2.71 1.39
CA GLN A 95 -31.67 3.65 1.63
C GLN A 95 -31.46 4.99 0.91
N GLY A 96 -32.56 5.75 0.80
CA GLY A 96 -32.59 7.06 0.17
C GLY A 96 -32.68 7.00 -1.36
N TYR A 97 -32.18 8.05 -2.00
CA TYR A 97 -32.27 8.27 -3.46
C TYR A 97 -30.92 8.27 -4.16
N TRP A 98 -29.87 7.84 -3.47
CA TRP A 98 -28.51 7.86 -3.99
C TRP A 98 -28.31 6.75 -5.01
N SER A 99 -27.85 7.10 -6.20
CA SER A 99 -27.44 6.11 -7.20
C SER A 99 -26.10 5.49 -6.82
N ASN A 100 -25.93 4.21 -7.16
CA ASN A 100 -24.65 3.54 -7.04
C ASN A 100 -23.56 4.32 -7.77
N GLN A 101 -22.42 4.48 -7.11
CA GLN A 101 -21.24 5.15 -7.66
C GLN A 101 -20.18 4.10 -7.94
N SER A 102 -19.65 4.07 -9.16
CA SER A 102 -18.58 3.15 -9.51
C SER A 102 -17.57 3.83 -10.42
N ALA A 103 -16.28 3.70 -10.10
CA ALA A 103 -15.20 4.30 -10.87
C ALA A 103 -13.89 3.52 -10.70
N MET A 104 -13.05 3.58 -11.73
CA MET A 104 -11.63 3.32 -11.54
C MET A 104 -11.08 4.39 -10.60
N GLN A 105 -10.41 3.95 -9.55
CA GLN A 105 -9.72 4.83 -8.63
C GLN A 105 -8.34 5.20 -9.19
N ASP A 106 -7.65 6.05 -8.43
CA ASP A 106 -6.27 6.45 -8.67
C ASP A 106 -5.36 5.24 -8.91
N GLY A 107 -4.91 5.08 -10.16
CA GLY A 107 -3.96 4.05 -10.57
C GLY A 107 -2.56 4.42 -10.10
N GLY A 108 -1.85 3.46 -9.55
CA GLY A 108 -0.52 3.66 -8.98
C GLY A 108 0.59 3.07 -9.85
N PHE A 109 1.74 3.75 -9.86
CA PHE A 109 3.01 3.25 -10.36
C PHE A 109 4.11 3.48 -9.31
N ALA A 110 5.00 2.52 -9.12
CA ALA A 110 6.16 2.70 -8.25
C ALA A 110 7.42 1.99 -8.78
N LEU A 111 8.57 2.59 -8.47
CA LEU A 111 9.88 1.97 -8.56
C LEU A 111 10.35 1.60 -7.15
N LYS A 112 10.77 0.35 -6.97
CA LYS A 112 11.30 -0.18 -5.72
C LYS A 112 12.73 -0.65 -5.92
N TRP A 113 13.65 -0.13 -5.13
CA TRP A 113 15.07 -0.41 -5.25
C TRP A 113 15.66 -0.87 -3.91
N ARG A 114 16.49 -1.91 -3.93
CA ARG A 114 17.30 -2.36 -2.79
C ARG A 114 18.76 -1.92 -2.97
N PRO A 115 19.14 -0.70 -2.56
CA PRO A 115 20.52 -0.23 -2.67
C PRO A 115 21.47 -0.92 -1.67
N LEU A 116 20.93 -1.45 -0.56
CA LEU A 116 21.73 -1.98 0.54
C LEU A 116 21.38 -3.44 0.79
N GLN A 117 22.38 -4.30 0.73
CA GLN A 117 22.29 -5.71 1.11
C GLN A 117 23.61 -6.13 1.77
N MET A 118 23.55 -6.53 3.03
CA MET A 118 24.72 -6.92 3.82
C MET A 118 24.49 -8.31 4.39
N LYS A 119 25.41 -9.23 4.11
CA LYS A 119 25.43 -10.56 4.73
C LYS A 119 26.31 -10.50 5.99
N ILE A 120 25.73 -10.78 7.13
CA ILE A 120 26.41 -10.81 8.43
C ILE A 120 26.56 -12.29 8.81
N GLU A 121 27.81 -12.73 8.99
CA GLU A 121 28.11 -14.10 9.42
C GLU A 121 27.38 -14.43 10.73
N ASN A 122 26.81 -15.64 10.80
CA ASN A 122 26.05 -16.16 11.95
C ASN A 122 24.79 -15.38 12.36
N VAL A 123 24.38 -14.35 11.59
CA VAL A 123 23.17 -13.54 11.87
C VAL A 123 22.19 -13.58 10.70
N GLY A 124 22.67 -13.50 9.46
CA GLY A 124 21.84 -13.51 8.26
C GLY A 124 22.03 -12.28 7.38
N THR A 125 21.01 -11.91 6.60
CA THR A 125 21.10 -10.81 5.63
C THR A 125 20.27 -9.62 6.08
N VAL A 126 20.89 -8.45 6.17
CA VAL A 126 20.23 -7.16 6.39
C VAL A 126 20.09 -6.46 5.04
N SER A 127 18.89 -5.96 4.73
CA SER A 127 18.61 -5.25 3.48
C SER A 127 17.89 -3.94 3.74
N GLY A 128 18.23 -2.91 2.98
CA GLY A 128 17.52 -1.62 2.95
C GLY A 128 16.84 -1.45 1.59
N ILE A 129 15.53 -1.18 1.61
CA ILE A 129 14.72 -0.94 0.43
C ILE A 129 14.21 0.50 0.47
N VAL A 130 14.26 1.17 -0.67
CA VAL A 130 13.64 2.47 -0.92
C VAL A 130 12.66 2.33 -2.08
N ALA A 131 11.59 3.10 -2.04
CA ALA A 131 10.66 3.15 -3.16
C ALA A 131 10.12 4.55 -3.36
N ALA A 132 9.81 4.87 -4.60
CA ALA A 132 9.16 6.10 -5.00
C ALA A 132 8.06 5.77 -6.00
N GLY A 133 6.90 6.40 -5.85
CA GLY A 133 5.75 6.13 -6.69
C GLY A 133 4.87 7.36 -6.88
N LEU A 134 4.05 7.27 -7.91
CA LEU A 134 3.06 8.27 -8.30
C LEU A 134 1.72 7.56 -8.42
N SER A 135 0.66 8.29 -8.17
CA SER A 135 -0.71 7.84 -8.41
C SER A 135 -1.37 8.85 -9.34
N THR A 136 -2.25 8.38 -10.23
CA THR A 136 -3.15 9.29 -10.93
C THR A 136 -4.03 9.99 -9.89
N ARG A 137 -4.46 11.22 -10.16
CA ARG A 137 -5.41 11.99 -9.34
C ARG A 137 -6.67 12.23 -10.14
#